data_AF-A0A927N4Y1-F1
#
_entry.id   AF-A0A927N4Y1-F1
#
_cell.length_a   1.000
_cell.length_b   1.000
_cell.length_c   1.000
_cell.angle_alpha   90.00
_cell.angle_beta   90.00
_cell.angle_gamma   90.00
#
_symmetry.space_group_name_H-M   'P 1'
#
loop_
_entity.id
_entity.type
_entity.pdbx_description
1 polymer ?
#
loop_
_entity_poly.entity_id
_entity_poly.type
_entity_poly.pdbx_seq_one_letter_code
_entity_poly.pdbx_strand_id
1 'polypeptide(L)'
;MVTGWVMRALVSAHVVAILGQPVFAGVYLSGDFDGLRWHAAGANVVTSIGYLQVIAAIVVWVRSRQAWPFLATLVLVVAETVQYLAGMDGALWLHLPLGVLTIVGLVVLFIAVWRRPASLEEEEDA
;
A
#
# COMPACT_ATOMS: atom_id res chain seq x y z
N MET A 1 20.75 5.77 -0.49
CA MET A 1 20.20 5.79 -1.88
C MET A 1 19.35 4.57 -2.25
N VAL A 2 19.90 3.34 -2.34
CA VAL A 2 19.14 2.15 -2.83
C VAL A 2 17.87 1.86 -2.01
N THR A 3 17.94 1.93 -0.68
CA THR A 3 16.77 1.65 0.19
C THR A 3 15.60 2.62 -0.06
N GLY A 4 15.88 3.90 -0.33
CA GLY A 4 14.84 4.88 -0.65
C GLY A 4 14.16 4.60 -1.99
N TRP A 5 14.93 4.14 -2.98
CA TRP A 5 14.39 3.71 -4.28
C TRP A 5 13.56 2.43 -4.17
N VAL A 6 13.98 1.46 -3.36
CA VAL A 6 13.19 0.24 -3.09
C VAL A 6 11.84 0.60 -2.45
N MET A 7 11.84 1.49 -1.45
CA MET A 7 10.60 1.96 -0.82
C MET A 7 9.69 2.66 -1.83
N ARG A 8 10.24 3.54 -2.68
CA ARG A 8 9.48 4.20 -3.76
C ARG A 8 8.89 3.22 -4.75
N ALA A 9 9.66 2.23 -5.18
CA ALA A 9 9.20 1.20 -6.10
C ALA A 9 8.05 0.39 -5.50
N LEU A 10 8.20 -0.06 -4.25
CA LEU A 10 7.17 -0.82 -3.54
C LEU A 10 5.88 0.00 -3.36
N VAL A 11 5.96 1.22 -2.87
CA VAL A 11 4.78 2.09 -2.70
C VAL A 11 4.09 2.36 -4.04
N SER A 12 4.85 2.54 -5.11
CA SER A 12 4.30 2.75 -6.46
C SER A 12 3.57 1.50 -6.98
N ALA A 13 4.20 0.33 -6.84
CA ALA A 13 3.58 -0.95 -7.19
C ALA A 13 2.32 -1.21 -6.35
N HIS A 14 2.36 -0.85 -5.06
CA HIS A 14 1.24 -0.99 -4.15
C HIS A 14 0.05 -0.14 -4.58
N VAL A 15 0.27 1.14 -4.90
CA VAL A 15 -0.76 2.05 -5.43
C VAL A 15 -1.37 1.50 -6.72
N VAL A 16 -0.55 1.03 -7.67
CA VAL A 16 -1.06 0.47 -8.93
C VAL A 16 -1.93 -0.76 -8.67
N ALA A 17 -1.47 -1.68 -7.82
CA ALA A 17 -2.19 -2.90 -7.50
C ALA A 17 -3.52 -2.61 -6.79
N ILE A 18 -3.53 -1.72 -5.79
CA ILE A 18 -4.75 -1.41 -5.02
C ILE A 18 -5.76 -0.62 -5.85
N LEU A 19 -5.33 0.25 -6.77
CA LEU A 19 -6.23 0.94 -7.70
C LEU A 19 -6.93 -0.01 -8.68
N GLY A 20 -6.35 -1.19 -8.93
CA GLY A 20 -7.01 -2.26 -9.69
C GLY A 20 -8.15 -2.96 -8.92
N GLN A 21 -8.11 -2.95 -7.58
CA GLN A 21 -9.09 -3.68 -6.76
C GLN A 21 -10.55 -3.24 -7.00
N PRO A 22 -10.89 -1.94 -7.06
CA PRO A 22 -12.23 -1.49 -7.41
C PRO A 22 -12.67 -1.88 -8.81
N VAL A 23 -11.74 -2.02 -9.77
CA VAL A 23 -12.05 -2.47 -11.13
C VAL A 23 -12.51 -3.92 -11.10
N PHE A 24 -11.75 -4.81 -10.45
CA PHE A 24 -12.13 -6.22 -10.32
C PHE A 24 -13.42 -6.41 -9.53
N ALA A 25 -13.61 -5.65 -8.45
CA ALA A 25 -14.85 -5.65 -7.68
C ALA A 25 -16.03 -5.14 -8.53
N GLY A 26 -15.82 -4.09 -9.33
CA GLY A 26 -16.83 -3.56 -10.25
C GLY A 26 -17.24 -4.56 -11.33
N VAL A 27 -16.29 -5.30 -11.91
CA VAL A 27 -16.57 -6.40 -12.85
C VAL A 27 -17.46 -7.46 -12.19
N TYR A 28 -17.11 -7.88 -10.97
CA TYR A 28 -17.94 -8.80 -10.18
C TYR A 28 -19.36 -8.27 -9.95
N LEU A 29 -19.48 -7.02 -9.49
CA LEU A 29 -20.78 -6.38 -9.22
C LEU A 29 -21.60 -6.12 -10.50
N SER A 30 -20.97 -6.11 -11.67
CA SER A 30 -21.64 -6.04 -12.97
C SER A 30 -22.24 -7.37 -13.45
N GLY A 31 -22.00 -8.46 -12.70
CA GLY A 31 -22.53 -9.79 -12.98
C GLY A 31 -21.51 -10.78 -13.57
N ASP A 32 -20.28 -10.33 -13.84
CA ASP A 32 -19.19 -11.20 -14.29
C ASP A 32 -18.44 -11.77 -13.07
N PHE A 33 -18.81 -12.98 -12.69
CA PHE A 33 -18.28 -13.68 -11.52
C PHE A 33 -16.77 -13.94 -11.57
N ASP A 34 -16.13 -13.92 -12.76
CA ASP A 34 -14.66 -14.01 -12.85
C ASP A 34 -13.99 -12.81 -12.16
N GLY A 35 -14.67 -11.65 -12.09
CA GLY A 35 -14.22 -10.48 -11.35
C GLY A 35 -13.91 -10.78 -9.88
N LEU A 36 -14.63 -11.72 -9.24
CA LEU A 36 -14.37 -12.10 -7.85
C LEU A 36 -13.04 -12.85 -7.71
N ARG A 37 -12.74 -13.73 -8.66
CA ARG A 37 -11.45 -14.45 -8.69
C ARG A 37 -10.30 -13.47 -8.91
N TRP A 38 -10.45 -12.52 -9.83
CA TRP A 38 -9.44 -11.48 -10.05
C TRP A 38 -9.27 -10.55 -8.85
N HIS A 39 -10.38 -10.19 -8.20
CA HIS A 39 -10.35 -9.38 -6.98
C HIS A 39 -9.59 -10.11 -5.87
N ALA A 40 -9.91 -11.37 -5.60
CA ALA A 40 -9.23 -12.18 -4.59
C ALA A 40 -7.72 -12.39 -4.91
N ALA A 41 -7.38 -12.70 -6.16
CA ALA A 41 -5.99 -12.83 -6.58
C ALA A 41 -5.23 -11.51 -6.44
N GLY A 42 -5.85 -10.40 -6.84
CA GLY A 42 -5.27 -9.07 -6.68
C GLY A 42 -5.14 -8.66 -5.21
N ALA A 43 -6.09 -9.04 -4.34
CA ALA A 43 -5.99 -8.79 -2.90
C ALA A 43 -4.77 -9.49 -2.29
N ASN A 44 -4.49 -10.74 -2.70
CA ASN A 44 -3.27 -11.44 -2.30
C ASN A 44 -1.99 -10.70 -2.77
N VAL A 45 -2.00 -10.14 -3.98
CA VAL A 45 -0.87 -9.36 -4.52
C VAL A 45 -0.68 -8.07 -3.74
N VAL A 46 -1.74 -7.31 -3.50
CA VAL A 46 -1.75 -6.07 -2.70
C VAL A 46 -1.17 -6.34 -1.30
N THR A 47 -1.73 -7.32 -0.57
CA THR A 47 -1.26 -7.72 0.76
C THR A 47 0.21 -8.14 0.78
N SER A 48 0.64 -8.90 -0.23
CA SER A 48 2.04 -9.32 -0.35
C SER A 48 2.99 -8.13 -0.55
N ILE A 49 2.60 -7.17 -1.40
CA ILE A 49 3.35 -5.93 -1.58
C ILE A 49 3.36 -5.11 -0.28
N GLY A 50 2.24 -5.03 0.43
CA GLY A 50 2.14 -4.38 1.74
C GLY A 50 3.16 -4.90 2.75
N TYR A 51 3.30 -6.22 2.88
CA TYR A 51 4.31 -6.81 3.77
C TYR A 51 5.75 -6.54 3.33
N LEU A 52 6.03 -6.61 2.02
CA LEU A 52 7.35 -6.22 1.49
C LEU A 52 7.64 -4.73 1.77
N GLN A 53 6.63 -3.87 1.65
CA GLN A 53 6.73 -2.45 1.96
C GLN A 53 7.00 -2.21 3.45
N VAL A 54 6.41 -2.99 4.37
CA VAL A 54 6.75 -2.93 5.81
C VAL A 54 8.22 -3.25 6.02
N ILE A 55 8.73 -4.32 5.41
CA ILE A 55 10.15 -4.70 5.52
C ILE A 55 11.04 -3.56 5.01
N ALA A 56 10.75 -3.02 3.82
CA ALA A 56 11.51 -1.90 3.27
C ALA A 56 11.44 -0.65 4.17
N ALA A 57 10.28 -0.36 4.76
CA ALA A 57 10.10 0.77 5.65
C ALA A 57 10.86 0.62 6.98
N ILE A 58 10.96 -0.61 7.52
CA ILE A 58 11.85 -0.92 8.67
C ILE A 58 13.30 -0.64 8.30
N VAL A 59 13.74 -1.08 7.11
CA VAL A 59 15.11 -0.83 6.65
C VAL A 59 15.39 0.67 6.49
N VAL A 60 14.42 1.44 5.96
CA VAL A 60 14.51 2.91 5.92
C VAL A 60 14.64 3.46 7.33
N TRP A 61 13.76 3.07 8.26
CA TRP A 61 13.79 3.56 9.64
C TRP A 61 15.14 3.30 10.32
N VAL A 62 15.68 2.08 10.21
CA VAL A 62 16.97 1.73 10.82
C VAL A 62 18.12 2.55 10.22
N ARG A 63 18.14 2.77 8.90
CA ARG A 63 19.25 3.44 8.21
C ARG A 63 19.20 4.96 8.27
N SER A 64 18.02 5.58 8.17
CA SER A 64 17.88 7.04 8.16
C SER A 64 17.35 7.61 9.48
N ARG A 65 17.06 6.76 10.47
CA ARG A 65 16.39 7.13 11.74
C ARG A 65 15.00 7.75 11.55
N GLN A 66 14.44 7.70 10.33
CA GLN A 66 13.10 8.23 10.03
C GLN A 66 12.03 7.15 10.19
N ALA A 67 11.34 7.14 11.34
CA ALA A 67 10.32 6.12 11.64
C ALA A 67 8.99 6.32 10.89
N TRP A 68 8.72 7.52 10.37
CA TRP A 68 7.41 7.86 9.80
C TRP A 68 6.97 6.98 8.62
N PRO A 69 7.83 6.53 7.66
CA PRO A 69 7.37 5.68 6.56
C PRO A 69 6.95 4.30 7.08
N PHE A 70 7.62 3.82 8.13
CA PHE A 70 7.27 2.58 8.80
C PHE A 70 5.92 2.69 9.50
N LEU A 71 5.72 3.73 10.33
CA LEU A 71 4.45 3.93 11.02
C LEU A 71 3.27 4.09 10.05
N ALA A 72 3.44 4.89 9.00
CA ALA A 72 2.40 5.07 7.98
C ALA A 72 2.09 3.76 7.24
N THR A 73 3.12 3.02 6.82
CA THR A 73 2.95 1.72 6.16
C THR A 73 2.28 0.71 7.08
N LEU A 74 2.67 0.67 8.37
CA LEU A 74 2.10 -0.27 9.33
C LEU A 74 0.60 -0.01 9.53
N VAL A 75 0.18 1.25 9.68
CA VAL A 75 -1.24 1.62 9.78
C VAL A 75 -2.00 1.18 8.53
N LEU A 76 -1.45 1.42 7.33
CA LEU A 76 -2.10 1.03 6.08
C LEU A 76 -2.22 -0.49 5.94
N VAL A 77 -1.18 -1.24 6.25
CA VAL A 77 -1.20 -2.71 6.20
C VAL A 77 -2.16 -3.29 7.23
N VAL A 78 -2.25 -2.72 8.44
CA VAL A 78 -3.27 -3.15 9.42
C VAL A 78 -4.68 -2.88 8.90
N ALA A 79 -4.94 -1.69 8.34
CA ALA A 79 -6.23 -1.35 7.75
C ALA A 79 -6.56 -2.26 6.56
N GLU A 80 -5.59 -2.58 5.72
CA GLU A 80 -5.71 -3.50 4.60
C GLU A 80 -5.99 -4.94 5.06
N THR A 81 -5.30 -5.43 6.08
CA THR A 81 -5.59 -6.75 6.65
C THR A 81 -7.02 -6.83 7.19
N VAL A 82 -7.48 -5.80 7.91
CA VAL A 82 -8.87 -5.73 8.38
C VAL A 82 -9.84 -5.69 7.19
N GLN A 83 -9.50 -4.96 6.13
CA GLN A 83 -10.29 -4.87 4.91
C GLN A 83 -10.38 -6.21 4.16
N TYR A 84 -9.28 -6.95 4.11
CA TYR A 84 -9.17 -8.27 3.51
C TYR A 84 -10.08 -9.27 4.25
N LEU A 85 -10.00 -9.28 5.58
CA LEU A 85 -10.87 -10.12 6.43
C LEU A 85 -12.34 -9.75 6.24
N ALA A 86 -12.68 -8.46 6.25
CA ALA A 86 -14.04 -7.99 5.98
C ALA A 86 -14.55 -8.43 4.59
N GLY A 87 -13.66 -8.49 3.59
CA GLY A 87 -13.98 -9.01 2.25
C GLY A 87 -14.30 -10.50 2.25
N MET A 88 -13.51 -11.31 2.96
CA MET A 88 -13.77 -12.75 3.11
C MET A 88 -15.09 -13.03 3.83
N ASP A 89 -15.43 -12.22 4.84
CA ASP A 89 -16.67 -12.34 5.60
C ASP A 89 -17.90 -11.76 4.86
N GLY A 90 -17.71 -11.13 3.69
CA GLY A 90 -18.78 -10.46 2.96
C GLY A 90 -19.34 -9.22 3.67
N ALA A 91 -18.61 -8.64 4.62
CA ALA A 91 -19.01 -7.48 5.41
C ALA A 91 -18.84 -6.17 4.61
N LEU A 92 -19.65 -5.99 3.56
CA LEU A 92 -19.52 -4.88 2.60
C LEU A 92 -19.57 -3.48 3.23
N TRP A 93 -20.33 -3.31 4.31
CA TRP A 93 -20.44 -2.03 5.04
C TRP A 93 -19.10 -1.57 5.64
N LEU A 94 -18.20 -2.50 5.95
CA LEU A 94 -16.85 -2.23 6.45
C LEU A 94 -15.83 -2.28 5.31
N HIS A 95 -15.93 -3.31 4.47
CA HIS A 95 -15.00 -3.56 3.38
C HIS A 95 -14.90 -2.39 2.39
N LEU A 96 -16.06 -1.83 1.98
CA LEU A 96 -16.07 -0.75 0.97
C LEU A 96 -15.49 0.56 1.51
N PRO A 97 -15.95 1.11 2.67
CA PRO A 97 -15.37 2.35 3.19
C PRO A 97 -13.89 2.20 3.53
N LEU A 98 -13.51 1.07 4.13
CA LEU A 98 -12.11 0.83 4.49
C LEU A 98 -11.21 0.69 3.25
N GLY A 99 -11.71 0.08 2.17
CA GLY A 99 -11.03 0.01 0.88
C GLY A 99 -10.78 1.38 0.26
N VAL A 100 -11.75 2.30 0.34
CA VAL A 100 -11.55 3.69 -0.12
C VAL A 100 -10.49 4.39 0.72
N LEU A 101 -10.55 4.24 2.05
CA LEU A 101 -9.58 4.86 2.96
C LEU A 101 -8.16 4.33 2.75
N THR A 102 -7.98 3.04 2.53
CA THR A 102 -6.65 2.46 2.24
C THR A 102 -6.10 2.93 0.91
N ILE A 103 -6.93 3.02 -0.15
CA ILE A 103 -6.51 3.61 -1.44
C ILE A 103 -6.04 5.05 -1.24
N VAL A 104 -6.84 5.90 -0.59
CA VAL A 104 -6.48 7.30 -0.33
C VAL A 104 -5.19 7.38 0.49
N GLY A 105 -5.08 6.58 1.55
CA GLY A 105 -3.91 6.54 2.41
C GLY A 105 -2.64 6.12 1.68
N LEU A 106 -2.72 5.13 0.79
CA LEU A 106 -1.59 4.71 -0.04
C LEU A 106 -1.20 5.78 -1.06
N VAL A 107 -2.15 6.47 -1.67
CA VAL A 107 -1.87 7.60 -2.57
C VAL A 107 -1.20 8.75 -1.81
N VAL A 108 -1.65 9.07 -0.60
CA VAL A 108 -1.01 10.08 0.25
C VAL A 108 0.41 9.66 0.63
N LEU A 109 0.63 8.40 1.00
CA LEU A 109 1.96 7.87 1.30
C LEU A 109 2.88 7.92 0.06
N PHE A 110 2.37 7.55 -1.11
CA PHE A 110 3.08 7.67 -2.39
C PHE A 110 3.55 9.10 -2.62
N ILE A 111 2.64 10.07 -2.51
CA ILE A 111 2.97 11.49 -2.67
C ILE A 111 4.03 11.91 -1.63
N ALA A 112 3.86 11.50 -0.36
CA ALA A 112 4.78 11.86 0.72
C ALA A 112 6.20 11.31 0.52
N VAL A 113 6.34 10.07 0.04
CA VAL A 113 7.66 9.43 -0.20
C VAL A 113 8.35 10.02 -1.45
N TRP A 114 7.58 10.40 -2.48
CA TRP A 114 8.13 10.98 -3.70
C TRP A 114 8.44 12.47 -3.59
N ARG A 115 7.71 13.24 -2.77
CA ARG A 115 7.95 14.68 -2.58
C ARG A 115 9.15 15.02 -1.71
N ARG A 116 9.69 14.08 -0.93
CA ARG A 116 10.88 14.36 -0.10
C ARG A 116 12.15 14.32 -0.95
N PRO A 117 12.98 15.39 -0.95
CA PRO A 117 14.26 15.40 -1.67
C PRO A 117 15.21 14.34 -1.09
N ALA A 118 15.98 13.69 -1.96
CA ALA A 118 16.90 12.62 -1.59
C ALA A 118 18.26 13.12 -1.07
N SER A 119 18.45 14.44 -0.87
CA SER A 119 19.76 15.12 -0.94
C SER A 119 20.06 16.14 0.17
N LEU A 120 19.63 15.93 1.42
CA LEU A 120 20.04 16.80 2.55
C LEU A 120 21.14 16.16 3.43
N GLU A 121 22.08 15.42 2.81
CA GLU A 121 23.27 14.88 3.50
C GLU A 121 24.59 15.26 2.80
N GLU A 122 24.56 15.98 1.66
CA GLU A 122 25.78 16.35 0.92
C GLU A 122 26.47 17.63 1.43
N GLU A 123 25.87 18.41 2.34
CA GLU A 123 26.46 19.66 2.86
C GLU A 123 27.18 19.52 4.22
N GLU A 124 27.08 18.38 4.91
CA GLU A 124 27.79 18.17 6.19
C GLU A 124 29.14 17.44 6.02
N ASP A 125 29.37 16.85 4.84
CA ASP A 125 30.58 16.06 4.51
C ASP A 125 31.43 16.66 3.34
N ALA A 126 31.15 17.91 2.91
CA ALA A 126 31.91 18.64 1.89
C ALA A 126 32.61 19.88 2.47
#